data_AF-A0A950CWR3-F1
#
_entry.id   AF-A0A950CWR3-F1
#
_cell.length_a   1.000
_cell.length_b   1.000
_cell.length_c   1.000
_cell.angle_alpha   90.00
_cell.angle_beta   90.00
_cell.angle_gamma   90.00
#
_symmetry.space_group_name_H-M   'P 1'
#
loop_
_entity.id
_entity.type
_entity.pdbx_description
1 polymer ?
#
loop_
_entity_poly.entity_id
_entity_poly.type
_entity_poly.pdbx_seq_one_letter_code
_entity_poly.pdbx_strand_id
1 'polypeptide(L)'
;MHERKRTARLSLPLKRLALTLSILILLTSSFDTFLVLTVGGNYRFCQIAMPVLALLGLIQAARARAIPVLGAVPLCIWFVFQLLFIPTTGFWPKSVGYCLWLLLNYSLIFAFVQLFSDEIEALRVILRWYAYSFGLLAVFGIVQFFLPLLGGPGLLVQQWWIPGVLARVNGFSYEPSYFATYLLIGFVFIGALRRRSST
;
A
#
# COMPACT_ATOMS: atom_id res chain seq x y z
N MET A 1 -35.72 20.20 -7.00
CA MET A 1 -34.60 21.06 -6.56
C MET A 1 -34.07 20.51 -5.24
N HIS A 2 -33.22 19.47 -5.30
CA HIS A 2 -32.66 18.84 -4.10
C HIS A 2 -31.52 19.70 -3.60
N GLU A 3 -31.75 20.36 -2.47
CA GLU A 3 -30.72 20.97 -1.64
C GLU A 3 -29.59 19.94 -1.43
N ARG A 4 -28.45 20.16 -2.10
CA ARG A 4 -27.20 19.52 -1.70
C ARG A 4 -26.92 20.02 -0.29
N LYS A 5 -27.38 19.28 0.74
CA LYS A 5 -26.85 19.41 2.10
C LYS A 5 -25.34 19.40 1.95
N ARG A 6 -24.71 20.54 2.25
CA ARG A 6 -23.25 20.67 2.31
C ARG A 6 -22.79 19.62 3.30
N THR A 7 -22.38 18.45 2.81
CA THR A 7 -21.77 17.42 3.63
C THR A 7 -20.56 18.06 4.27
N ALA A 8 -20.49 18.01 5.61
CA ALA A 8 -19.40 18.62 6.36
C ALA A 8 -18.11 17.88 5.99
N ARG A 9 -17.32 18.49 5.10
CA ARG A 9 -16.03 17.94 4.68
C ARG A 9 -15.01 18.10 5.81
N LEU A 10 -14.00 17.24 5.83
CA LEU A 10 -12.83 17.43 6.68
C LEU A 10 -12.25 18.86 6.50
N SER A 11 -11.70 19.40 7.59
CA SER A 11 -10.99 20.68 7.55
C SER A 11 -9.75 20.56 6.66
N LEU A 12 -9.30 21.68 6.08
CA LEU A 12 -8.09 21.72 5.25
C LEU A 12 -6.86 21.05 5.87
N PRO A 13 -6.51 21.25 7.17
CA PRO A 13 -5.37 20.57 7.77
C PRO A 13 -5.53 19.04 7.80
N LEU A 14 -6.73 18.53 8.09
CA LEU A 14 -6.99 17.08 8.11
C LEU A 14 -6.92 16.47 6.71
N LYS A 15 -7.34 17.20 5.68
CA LYS A 15 -7.17 16.76 4.28
C LYS A 15 -5.70 16.69 3.87
N ARG A 16 -4.90 17.70 4.25
CA ARG A 16 -3.45 17.70 3.99
C ARG A 16 -2.78 16.53 4.71
N LEU A 17 -3.15 16.29 5.97
CA LEU A 17 -2.68 15.14 6.73
C LEU A 17 -3.03 13.83 6.02
N ALA A 18 -4.29 13.64 5.60
CA ALA A 18 -4.71 12.46 4.87
C ALA A 18 -3.88 12.25 3.59
N LEU A 19 -3.69 13.29 2.79
CA LEU A 19 -2.89 13.23 1.56
C LEU A 19 -1.44 12.84 1.85
N THR A 20 -0.80 13.47 2.83
CA THR A 20 0.58 13.16 3.23
C THR A 20 0.69 11.72 3.73
N LEU A 21 -0.22 11.26 4.57
CA LEU A 21 -0.25 9.88 5.07
C LEU A 21 -0.42 8.89 3.91
N SER A 22 -1.32 9.15 2.96
CA SER A 22 -1.49 8.32 1.77
C SER A 22 -0.19 8.21 0.97
N ILE A 23 0.50 9.33 0.72
CA ILE A 23 1.78 9.33 0.00
C ILE A 23 2.83 8.51 0.76
N LEU A 24 2.95 8.71 2.07
CA LEU A 24 3.89 7.97 2.90
C LEU A 24 3.59 6.46 2.90
N ILE A 25 2.33 6.06 3.05
CA ILE A 25 1.90 4.66 2.99
C ILE A 25 2.31 4.02 1.66
N LEU A 26 2.12 4.71 0.54
CA LEU A 26 2.50 4.21 -0.78
C LEU A 26 4.02 4.07 -0.92
N LEU A 27 4.79 5.08 -0.48
CA LEU A 27 6.25 5.07 -0.55
C LEU A 27 6.88 3.97 0.31
N THR A 28 6.31 3.70 1.49
CA THR A 28 6.86 2.71 2.44
C THR A 28 6.13 1.36 2.38
N SER A 29 5.26 1.14 1.39
CA SER A 29 4.47 -0.10 1.30
C SER A 29 5.33 -1.34 1.03
N SER A 30 6.43 -1.17 0.31
CA SER A 30 7.40 -2.21 -0.06
C SER A 30 8.53 -2.43 0.95
N PHE A 31 8.52 -1.66 2.04
CA PHE A 31 9.59 -1.63 3.04
C PHE A 31 9.40 -2.78 4.03
N ASP A 32 9.90 -3.96 3.66
CA ASP A 32 9.77 -5.18 4.47
C ASP A 32 11.09 -5.48 5.20
N THR A 33 12.21 -5.04 4.63
CA THR A 33 13.57 -5.22 5.14
C THR A 33 14.16 -3.93 5.69
N PHE A 34 13.67 -2.79 5.21
CA PHE A 34 14.13 -1.45 5.59
C PHE A 34 13.04 -0.74 6.39
N LEU A 35 13.40 0.03 7.42
CA LEU A 35 12.46 0.84 8.21
C LEU A 35 11.28 0.02 8.79
N VAL A 36 11.59 -1.19 9.26
CA VAL A 36 10.64 -2.08 9.94
C VAL A 36 10.93 -2.08 11.44
N LEU A 37 9.88 -1.93 12.24
CA LEU A 37 9.94 -2.01 13.69
C LEU A 37 9.75 -3.46 14.14
N THR A 38 10.73 -4.00 14.86
CA THR A 38 10.75 -5.37 15.37
C THR A 38 10.44 -5.41 16.87
N VAL A 39 9.16 -5.47 17.23
CA VAL A 39 8.70 -5.50 18.65
C VAL A 39 7.64 -6.59 18.80
N GLY A 40 8.05 -7.82 19.10
CA GLY A 40 7.14 -8.99 19.16
C GLY A 40 6.55 -9.43 17.80
N GLY A 41 6.73 -8.61 16.77
CA GLY A 41 6.36 -8.82 15.38
C GLY A 41 7.07 -7.78 14.50
N ASN A 42 6.92 -7.91 13.18
CA ASN A 42 7.50 -7.01 12.19
C ASN A 42 6.45 -6.01 11.71
N TYR A 43 6.56 -4.75 12.12
CA TYR A 43 5.62 -3.69 11.78
C TYR A 43 6.26 -2.70 10.81
N ARG A 44 5.70 -2.61 9.61
CA ARG A 44 6.12 -1.64 8.58
C ARG A 44 5.56 -0.27 8.92
N PHE A 45 6.27 0.80 8.54
CA PHE A 45 5.77 2.16 8.73
C PHE A 45 4.38 2.39 8.11
N CYS A 46 4.12 1.81 6.93
CA CYS A 46 2.81 1.91 6.29
C CYS A 46 1.70 1.32 7.18
N GLN A 47 1.95 0.21 7.88
CA GLN A 47 1.00 -0.43 8.78
C GLN A 47 0.72 0.42 10.03
N ILE A 48 1.68 1.23 10.47
CA ILE A 48 1.51 2.17 11.59
C ILE A 48 0.71 3.40 11.14
N ALA A 49 0.92 3.88 9.90
CA ALA A 49 0.20 5.04 9.36
C ALA A 49 -1.25 4.72 8.92
N MET A 50 -1.52 3.48 8.49
CA MET A 50 -2.83 3.03 8.00
C MET A 50 -3.99 3.27 8.99
N PRO A 51 -3.89 2.94 10.30
CA PRO A 51 -4.95 3.21 11.27
C PRO A 51 -5.37 4.69 11.35
N VAL A 52 -4.39 5.61 11.26
CA VAL A 52 -4.68 7.05 11.30
C VAL A 52 -5.47 7.47 10.06
N LEU A 53 -5.06 6.99 8.88
CA LEU A 53 -5.78 7.27 7.64
C LEU A 53 -7.20 6.64 7.64
N ALA A 54 -7.33 5.42 8.17
CA ALA A 54 -8.62 4.74 8.35
C ALA A 54 -9.56 5.54 9.26
N LEU A 55 -9.06 6.05 10.37
CA LEU A 55 -9.82 6.89 11.29
C LEU A 55 -10.32 8.19 10.59
N LEU A 56 -9.47 8.85 9.81
CA LEU A 56 -9.88 10.01 9.01
C LEU A 56 -10.99 9.65 8.01
N GLY A 57 -10.88 8.49 7.37
CA GLY A 57 -11.91 7.96 6.47
C GLY A 57 -13.24 7.70 7.19
N LEU A 58 -13.20 7.12 8.40
CA LEU A 58 -14.38 6.91 9.24
C LEU A 58 -15.03 8.23 9.65
N ILE A 59 -14.22 9.21 10.07
CA ILE A 59 -14.72 10.56 10.42
C ILE A 59 -15.39 11.22 9.21
N GLN A 60 -14.78 11.12 8.03
CA GLN A 60 -15.35 11.66 6.79
C GLN A 60 -16.65 10.95 6.41
N ALA A 61 -16.72 9.62 6.55
CA ALA A 61 -17.92 8.83 6.29
C ALA A 61 -19.04 9.06 7.31
N ALA A 62 -18.71 9.40 8.56
CA ALA A 62 -19.69 9.75 9.59
C ALA A 62 -20.25 11.17 9.42
N ARG A 63 -19.44 12.11 8.91
CA ARG A 63 -19.83 13.51 8.67
C ARG A 63 -20.50 13.75 7.32
N ALA A 64 -20.25 12.87 6.35
CA ALA A 64 -20.84 12.87 5.04
C ALA A 64 -21.66 11.60 4.80
N ARG A 65 -22.19 11.43 3.59
CA ARG A 65 -22.76 10.13 3.20
C ARG A 65 -21.61 9.20 2.82
N ALA A 66 -21.52 8.04 3.45
CA ALA A 66 -20.53 7.03 3.10
C ALA A 66 -20.68 6.63 1.62
N ILE A 67 -19.56 6.63 0.90
CA ILE A 67 -19.49 6.23 -0.50
C ILE A 67 -19.33 4.70 -0.53
N PRO A 68 -20.13 3.96 -1.33
CA PRO A 68 -19.98 2.52 -1.43
C PRO A 68 -18.60 2.14 -1.97
N VAL A 69 -17.93 1.24 -1.27
CA VAL A 69 -16.62 0.72 -1.67
C VAL A 69 -16.82 -0.47 -2.60
N LEU A 70 -16.30 -0.37 -3.83
CA LEU A 70 -16.35 -1.47 -4.80
C LEU A 70 -15.57 -2.67 -4.26
N GLY A 71 -16.17 -3.86 -4.32
CA GLY A 71 -15.53 -5.09 -3.83
C GLY A 71 -15.57 -5.27 -2.31
N ALA A 72 -16.26 -4.40 -1.56
CA ALA A 72 -16.36 -4.55 -0.11
C ALA A 72 -17.03 -5.87 0.32
N VAL A 73 -18.13 -6.25 -0.35
CA VAL A 73 -18.85 -7.49 -0.06
C VAL A 73 -17.97 -8.74 -0.24
N PRO A 74 -17.32 -8.98 -1.40
CA PRO A 74 -16.45 -10.15 -1.55
C PRO A 74 -15.26 -10.14 -0.59
N LEU A 75 -14.70 -8.96 -0.26
CA LEU A 75 -13.65 -8.86 0.77
C LEU A 75 -14.17 -9.23 2.17
N CYS A 76 -15.37 -8.82 2.54
CA CYS A 76 -16.00 -9.20 3.80
C CYS A 76 -16.27 -10.71 3.85
N ILE A 77 -16.79 -11.30 2.75
CA ILE A 77 -16.99 -12.75 2.66
C ILE A 77 -15.65 -13.48 2.84
N TRP A 78 -14.59 -13.01 2.17
CA TRP A 78 -13.26 -13.59 2.29
C TRP A 78 -12.68 -13.44 3.70
N PHE A 79 -12.91 -12.31 4.36
CA PHE A 79 -12.51 -12.09 5.74
C PHE A 79 -13.20 -13.05 6.71
N VAL A 80 -14.53 -13.20 6.58
CA VAL A 80 -15.30 -14.18 7.36
C VAL A 80 -14.80 -15.60 7.10
N PHE A 81 -14.53 -15.95 5.83
CA PHE A 81 -13.98 -17.24 5.48
C PHE A 81 -12.63 -17.48 6.19
N GLN A 82 -11.69 -16.53 6.18
CA GLN A 82 -10.44 -16.70 6.90
C GLN A 82 -10.64 -16.89 8.41
N LEU A 83 -11.53 -16.11 9.03
CA LEU A 83 -11.82 -16.22 10.46
C LEU A 83 -12.33 -17.61 10.85
N LEU A 84 -13.24 -18.17 10.06
CA LEU A 84 -13.81 -19.51 10.29
C LEU A 84 -12.75 -20.62 10.24
N PHE A 85 -11.68 -20.43 9.47
CA PHE A 85 -10.61 -21.41 9.31
C PHE A 85 -9.41 -21.18 10.24
N ILE A 86 -9.37 -20.13 11.05
CA ILE A 86 -8.28 -19.96 12.05
C ILE A 86 -8.14 -21.18 12.97
N PRO A 87 -9.21 -21.75 13.55
CA PRO A 87 -9.10 -22.86 14.50
C PRO A 87 -8.56 -24.16 13.88
N THR A 88 -8.63 -24.30 12.55
CA THR A 88 -8.14 -25.49 11.85
C THR A 88 -6.65 -25.40 11.51
N THR A 89 -6.01 -24.26 11.75
CA THR A 89 -4.58 -24.07 11.46
C THR A 89 -3.70 -24.51 12.61
N GLY A 90 -2.62 -25.24 12.32
CA GLY A 90 -1.60 -25.59 13.33
C GLY A 90 -0.77 -24.42 13.84
N PHE A 91 -0.94 -23.21 13.28
CA PHE A 91 -0.18 -22.01 13.66
C PHE A 91 -1.07 -20.77 13.70
N TRP A 92 -2.00 -20.76 14.66
CA TRP A 92 -3.02 -19.72 14.82
C TRP A 92 -2.51 -18.27 14.89
N PRO A 93 -1.32 -17.94 15.48
CA PRO A 93 -0.88 -16.55 15.55
C PRO A 93 -0.65 -15.93 14.16
N LYS A 94 -0.13 -16.72 13.22
CA LYS A 94 0.10 -16.28 11.85
C LYS A 94 -1.22 -16.07 11.10
N SER A 95 -2.19 -16.95 11.32
CA SER A 95 -3.55 -16.86 10.75
C SER A 95 -4.28 -15.60 11.23
N VAL A 96 -4.16 -15.27 12.53
CA VAL A 96 -4.66 -14.00 13.08
C VAL A 96 -3.95 -12.81 12.43
N GLY A 97 -2.62 -12.87 12.26
CA GLY A 97 -1.85 -11.85 11.57
C GLY A 97 -2.33 -11.57 10.14
N TYR A 98 -2.67 -12.61 9.36
CA TYR A 98 -3.24 -12.45 8.03
C TYR A 98 -4.63 -11.81 8.04
N CYS A 99 -5.48 -12.16 9.01
CA CYS A 99 -6.78 -11.53 9.18
C CYS A 99 -6.63 -10.03 9.52
N LEU A 100 -5.73 -9.69 10.44
CA LEU A 100 -5.43 -8.29 10.78
C LEU A 100 -4.88 -7.52 9.57
N TRP A 101 -4.03 -8.15 8.76
CA TRP A 101 -3.54 -7.54 7.53
C TRP A 101 -4.67 -7.33 6.52
N LEU A 102 -5.55 -8.32 6.32
CA LEU A 102 -6.72 -8.15 5.44
C LEU A 102 -7.63 -7.02 5.93
N LEU A 103 -7.84 -6.90 7.25
CA LEU A 103 -8.60 -5.81 7.86
C LEU A 103 -7.94 -4.44 7.61
N LEU A 104 -6.61 -4.34 7.69
CA LEU A 104 -5.87 -3.12 7.34
C LEU A 104 -6.04 -2.77 5.87
N ASN A 105 -5.94 -3.75 4.95
CA ASN A 105 -6.16 -3.52 3.53
C ASN A 105 -7.58 -3.04 3.24
N TYR A 106 -8.58 -3.67 3.86
CA TYR A 106 -9.98 -3.27 3.76
C TYR A 106 -10.19 -1.83 4.26
N SER A 107 -9.67 -1.52 5.44
CA SER A 107 -9.72 -0.18 6.05
C SER A 107 -9.04 0.87 5.18
N LEU A 108 -7.95 0.50 4.52
CA LEU A 108 -7.23 1.37 3.59
C LEU A 108 -8.07 1.67 2.34
N ILE A 109 -8.60 0.64 1.68
CA ILE A 109 -9.48 0.82 0.51
C ILE A 109 -10.66 1.71 0.88
N PHE A 110 -11.30 1.43 2.02
CA PHE A 110 -12.36 2.28 2.55
C PHE A 110 -11.89 3.72 2.73
N ALA A 111 -10.78 3.96 3.42
CA ALA A 111 -10.25 5.31 3.63
C ALA A 111 -10.00 6.06 2.32
N PHE A 112 -9.39 5.41 1.33
CA PHE A 112 -9.13 6.03 0.03
C PHE A 112 -10.41 6.42 -0.68
N VAL A 113 -11.44 5.57 -0.66
CA VAL A 113 -12.76 5.87 -1.24
C VAL A 113 -13.41 7.05 -0.50
N GLN A 114 -13.48 7.01 0.83
CA GLN A 114 -14.16 8.07 1.59
C GLN A 114 -13.45 9.42 1.50
N LEU A 115 -12.12 9.43 1.42
CA LEU A 115 -11.32 10.65 1.47
C LEU A 115 -11.08 11.28 0.10
N PHE A 116 -10.99 10.49 -0.98
CA PHE A 116 -10.49 10.99 -2.26
C PHE A 116 -11.39 10.72 -3.48
N SER A 117 -12.49 9.97 -3.36
CA SER A 117 -13.36 9.66 -4.53
C SER A 117 -13.90 10.90 -5.24
N ASP A 118 -14.18 11.98 -4.52
CA ASP A 118 -14.69 13.24 -5.08
C ASP A 118 -13.60 14.31 -5.30
N GLU A 119 -12.32 14.01 -5.03
CA GLU A 119 -11.20 14.96 -5.09
C GLU A 119 -10.19 14.58 -6.18
N ILE A 120 -10.54 14.83 -7.44
CA ILE A 120 -9.75 14.39 -8.61
C ILE A 120 -8.30 14.88 -8.59
N GLU A 121 -8.05 16.10 -8.11
CA GLU A 121 -6.69 16.65 -8.02
C GLU A 121 -5.87 15.93 -6.93
N ALA A 122 -6.47 15.63 -5.78
CA ALA A 122 -5.80 14.85 -4.73
C ALA A 122 -5.51 13.42 -5.23
N LEU A 123 -6.46 12.79 -5.91
CA LEU A 123 -6.28 11.48 -6.52
C LEU A 123 -5.15 11.49 -7.56
N ARG A 124 -5.05 12.53 -8.40
CA ARG A 124 -3.94 12.70 -9.36
C ARG A 124 -2.60 12.82 -8.65
N VAL A 125 -2.51 13.56 -7.54
CA VAL A 125 -1.29 13.68 -6.73
C VAL A 125 -0.90 12.31 -6.14
N ILE A 126 -1.87 11.60 -5.55
CA ILE A 126 -1.67 10.26 -4.99
C ILE A 126 -1.14 9.30 -6.06
N LEU A 127 -1.79 9.24 -7.22
CA LEU A 127 -1.39 8.36 -8.32
C LEU A 127 0.00 8.72 -8.88
N ARG A 128 0.35 10.01 -8.90
CA ARG A 128 1.69 10.45 -9.30
C ARG A 128 2.75 9.96 -8.31
N TRP A 129 2.52 10.12 -7.01
CA TRP A 129 3.44 9.63 -5.98
C TRP A 129 3.52 8.10 -5.94
N TYR A 130 2.40 7.42 -6.20
CA TYR A 130 2.38 5.99 -6.44
C TYR A 130 3.28 5.61 -7.62
N ALA A 131 3.18 6.30 -8.76
CA ALA A 131 4.08 6.08 -9.89
C ALA A 131 5.56 6.31 -9.53
N TYR A 132 5.85 7.37 -8.77
CA TYR A 132 7.21 7.66 -8.29
C TYR A 132 7.76 6.60 -7.33
N SER A 133 6.92 6.00 -6.48
CA SER A 133 7.38 4.91 -5.60
C SER A 133 7.88 3.72 -6.42
N PHE A 134 7.22 3.36 -7.53
CA PHE A 134 7.73 2.32 -8.43
C PHE A 134 9.05 2.69 -9.09
N GLY A 135 9.15 3.94 -9.61
CA GLY A 135 10.39 4.41 -10.23
C GLY A 135 11.57 4.31 -9.27
N LEU A 136 11.38 4.73 -8.02
CA LEU A 136 12.39 4.64 -6.97
C LEU A 136 12.80 3.18 -6.72
N LEU A 137 11.84 2.26 -6.56
CA LEU A 137 12.17 0.85 -6.33
C LEU A 137 12.81 0.18 -7.54
N ALA A 138 12.42 0.54 -8.76
CA ALA A 138 13.02 0.01 -9.98
C ALA A 138 14.48 0.43 -10.09
N VAL A 139 14.78 1.72 -9.86
CA VAL A 139 16.16 2.23 -9.85
C VAL A 139 16.97 1.55 -8.75
N PHE A 140 16.43 1.43 -7.53
CA PHE A 140 17.09 0.73 -6.45
C PHE A 140 17.37 -0.74 -6.80
N GLY A 141 16.40 -1.43 -7.42
CA GLY A 141 16.58 -2.82 -7.86
C GLY A 141 17.64 -2.99 -8.94
N ILE A 142 17.75 -2.03 -9.88
CA ILE A 142 18.84 -2.00 -10.87
C ILE A 142 20.20 -1.84 -10.17
N VAL A 143 20.32 -0.89 -9.24
CA VAL A 143 21.55 -0.71 -8.45
C VAL A 143 21.89 -1.97 -7.67
N GLN A 144 20.90 -2.58 -7.02
CA GLN A 144 21.05 -3.81 -6.25
C GLN A 144 21.53 -4.99 -7.11
N PHE A 145 21.13 -5.04 -8.38
CA PHE A 145 21.58 -6.06 -9.33
C PHE A 145 23.03 -5.84 -9.79
N PHE A 146 23.37 -4.62 -10.19
CA PHE A 146 24.66 -4.32 -10.82
C PHE A 146 25.80 -4.12 -9.83
N LEU A 147 25.53 -3.61 -8.62
CA LEU A 147 26.60 -3.28 -7.68
C LEU A 147 27.48 -4.48 -7.32
N PRO A 148 26.94 -5.69 -7.03
CA PRO A 148 27.76 -6.87 -6.79
C PRO A 148 28.55 -7.34 -8.03
N LEU A 149 27.99 -7.19 -9.22
CA LEU A 149 28.68 -7.55 -10.48
C LEU A 149 29.91 -6.67 -10.75
N LEU A 150 29.92 -5.45 -10.22
CA LEU A 150 31.05 -4.53 -10.28
C LEU A 150 32.05 -4.71 -9.13
N GLY A 151 31.88 -5.75 -8.30
CA GLY A 151 32.71 -6.01 -7.12
C GLY A 151 32.32 -5.20 -5.88
N GLY A 152 31.19 -4.49 -5.91
CA GLY A 152 30.64 -3.77 -4.76
C GLY A 152 29.84 -4.67 -3.80
N PRO A 153 29.38 -4.13 -2.66
CA PRO A 153 28.62 -4.90 -1.68
C PRO A 153 27.17 -5.18 -2.14
N GLY A 154 26.59 -6.28 -1.68
CA GLY A 154 25.17 -6.58 -1.86
C GLY A 154 24.27 -5.75 -0.94
N LEU A 155 23.80 -4.59 -1.41
CA LEU A 155 22.93 -3.70 -0.62
C LEU A 155 21.57 -4.33 -0.36
N LEU A 156 21.27 -4.62 0.92
CA LEU A 156 19.98 -5.17 1.38
C LEU A 156 19.52 -6.42 0.60
N VAL A 157 20.47 -7.15 0.01
CA VAL A 157 20.21 -8.36 -0.76
C VAL A 157 19.87 -9.48 0.21
N GLN A 158 18.64 -10.00 0.11
CA GLN A 158 18.20 -11.12 0.94
C GLN A 158 18.43 -12.49 0.27
N GLN A 159 18.57 -12.51 -1.06
CA GLN A 159 18.71 -13.74 -1.84
C GLN A 159 19.71 -13.55 -2.99
N TRP A 160 20.45 -14.61 -3.30
CA TRP A 160 21.48 -14.61 -4.35
C TRP A 160 21.20 -15.72 -5.36
N TRP A 161 21.45 -15.46 -6.63
CA TRP A 161 21.56 -16.51 -7.65
C TRP A 161 22.93 -17.19 -7.58
N ILE A 162 23.98 -16.38 -7.39
CA ILE A 162 25.34 -16.83 -7.13
C ILE A 162 25.84 -16.03 -5.91
N PRO A 163 26.15 -16.69 -4.77
CA PRO A 163 26.56 -16.01 -3.56
C PRO A 163 27.73 -15.04 -3.80
N GLY A 164 27.56 -13.78 -3.41
CA GLY A 164 28.58 -12.74 -3.54
C GLY A 164 28.83 -12.20 -4.95
N VAL A 165 28.20 -12.76 -5.99
CA VAL A 165 28.43 -12.36 -7.39
C VAL A 165 27.15 -11.85 -8.04
N LEU A 166 26.08 -12.63 -7.99
CA LEU A 166 24.83 -12.33 -8.70
C LEU A 166 23.67 -12.27 -7.71
N ALA A 167 23.27 -11.06 -7.34
CA ALA A 167 22.15 -10.83 -6.43
C ALA A 167 20.81 -11.12 -7.11
N ARG A 168 19.87 -11.69 -6.36
CA ARG A 168 18.46 -11.75 -6.76
C ARG A 168 17.78 -10.49 -6.26
N VAL A 169 17.37 -9.63 -7.19
CA VAL A 169 16.77 -8.33 -6.87
C VAL A 169 15.50 -8.53 -6.05
N ASN A 170 15.50 -7.97 -4.84
CA ASN A 170 14.39 -8.02 -3.91
C ASN A 170 13.90 -6.63 -3.49
N GLY A 171 14.60 -5.56 -3.93
CA GLY A 171 14.29 -4.19 -3.54
C GLY A 171 14.37 -4.05 -2.02
N PHE A 172 13.26 -3.63 -1.40
CA PHE A 172 13.11 -3.62 0.05
C PHE A 172 12.24 -4.78 0.59
N SER A 173 11.89 -5.76 -0.24
CA SER A 173 11.06 -6.92 0.13
C SER A 173 11.89 -8.14 0.48
N TYR A 174 11.36 -9.05 1.32
CA TYR A 174 12.02 -10.35 1.58
C TYR A 174 11.90 -11.30 0.38
N GLU A 175 10.81 -11.19 -0.39
CA GLU A 175 10.53 -12.03 -1.54
C GLU A 175 10.63 -11.25 -2.86
N PRO A 176 11.54 -11.64 -3.78
CA PRO A 176 11.66 -11.06 -5.12
C PRO A 176 10.38 -11.07 -5.96
N SER A 177 9.50 -12.05 -5.74
CA SER A 177 8.19 -12.14 -6.39
C SER A 177 7.27 -10.96 -6.03
N TYR A 178 7.33 -10.49 -4.78
CA TYR A 178 6.56 -9.31 -4.35
C TYR A 178 7.09 -8.04 -5.01
N PHE A 179 8.41 -7.91 -5.16
CA PHE A 179 9.02 -6.83 -5.91
C PHE A 179 8.56 -6.81 -7.38
N ALA A 180 8.58 -7.95 -8.07
CA ALA A 180 8.13 -8.05 -9.45
C ALA A 180 6.64 -7.69 -9.60
N THR A 181 5.79 -8.20 -8.70
CA THR A 181 4.35 -7.92 -8.71
C THR A 181 4.05 -6.45 -8.45
N TYR A 182 4.80 -5.83 -7.53
CA TYR A 182 4.73 -4.41 -7.27
C TYR A 182 4.99 -3.63 -8.57
N LEU A 183 6.12 -3.87 -9.23
CA LEU A 183 6.47 -3.17 -10.48
C LEU A 183 5.43 -3.34 -11.59
N LEU A 184 4.91 -4.55 -11.80
CA LEU A 184 3.90 -4.83 -12.84
C LEU A 184 2.65 -3.97 -12.69
N ILE A 185 2.12 -3.86 -11.48
CA ILE A 185 0.92 -3.06 -11.21
C ILE A 185 1.19 -1.58 -11.52
N GLY A 186 2.34 -1.05 -11.09
CA GLY A 186 2.75 0.32 -11.37
C GLY A 186 2.82 0.64 -12.87
N PHE A 187 3.44 -0.24 -13.66
CA PHE A 187 3.52 -0.07 -15.12
C PHE A 187 2.16 -0.05 -15.80
N VAL A 188 1.23 -0.93 -15.37
CA VAL A 188 -0.15 -0.96 -15.90
C VAL A 188 -0.86 0.36 -15.60
N PHE A 189 -0.74 0.89 -14.39
CA PHE A 189 -1.35 2.18 -14.03
C PHE A 189 -0.76 3.35 -14.82
N ILE A 190 0.55 3.42 -14.98
CA ILE A 190 1.20 4.47 -15.79
C ILE A 190 0.74 4.38 -17.25
N GLY A 191 0.72 3.19 -17.84
CA GLY A 191 0.24 2.95 -19.19
C GLY A 191 -1.21 3.39 -19.38
N ALA A 192 -2.08 3.05 -18.44
CA ALA A 192 -3.49 3.45 -18.45
C ALA A 192 -3.67 4.98 -18.33
N LEU A 193 -2.90 5.63 -17.45
CA LEU A 193 -2.95 7.09 -17.28
C LEU A 193 -2.48 7.83 -18.53
N ARG A 194 -1.39 7.38 -19.17
CA ARG A 194 -0.87 7.98 -20.41
C ARG A 194 -1.91 7.92 -21.54
N ARG A 195 -2.58 6.77 -21.72
CA ARG A 195 -3.59 6.57 -22.76
C ARG A 195 -4.76 7.55 -22.64
N ARG A 196 -5.17 7.89 -21.41
CA ARG A 196 -6.28 8.84 -21.15
C ARG A 196 -5.90 10.30 -21.41
N SER A 197 -4.61 10.65 -21.30
CA SER A 197 -4.13 12.01 -21.61
C SER A 197 -3.95 12.28 -23.11
N SER A 198 -3.95 11.25 -23.94
CA SER A 198 -3.76 11.33 -25.40
C SER A 198 -5.07 11.26 -26.21
N THR A 199 -6.21 11.24 -25.53
CA THR A 199 -7.58 11.27 -26.10
C THR A 199 -8.30 12.49 -25.58
#